data_AF-A0A4P9Z825-F1
#
_entry.id   AF-A0A4P9Z825-F1
#
_cell.length_a   1.000
_cell.length_b   1.000
_cell.length_c   1.000
_cell.angle_alpha   90.00
_cell.angle_beta   90.00
_cell.angle_gamma   90.00
#
_symmetry.space_group_name_H-M   'P 1'
#
loop_
_entity.id
_entity.type
_entity.pdbx_description
1 polymer ?
#
loop_
_entity_poly.entity_id
_entity_poly.type
_entity_poly.pdbx_seq_one_letter_code
_entity_poly.pdbx_strand_id
1 'polypeptide(L)'
;PPNCRNLIPVVNWFENTVRSILFVFLLSLLPLAVHELTERGLYKAITRTSKHILSLLPFFEVFVCRIYAQALGSDLAVGGAQYIATGRGFATKREKFADLYTRFGHELLCFGTFMLLLVIYLSLSIWLYSFIFFWITISGFALAPFLFNPGQFSAKKF
;
A
#
# COMPACT_ATOMS: atom_id res chain seq x y z
N PRO A 1 -1.01 18.36 -25.92
CA PRO A 1 -1.53 19.74 -25.78
C PRO A 1 -2.99 19.68 -25.26
N PRO A 2 -3.49 20.73 -24.57
CA PRO A 2 -4.76 20.68 -23.83
C PRO A 2 -6.03 20.45 -24.68
N ASN A 3 -5.93 20.36 -26.01
CA ASN A 3 -7.05 20.15 -26.93
C ASN A 3 -6.88 18.93 -27.85
N CYS A 4 -6.08 17.93 -27.47
CA CYS A 4 -6.02 16.66 -28.19
C CYS A 4 -7.31 15.85 -27.93
N ARG A 5 -8.23 15.83 -28.90
CA ARG A 5 -9.53 15.12 -28.80
C ARG A 5 -9.40 13.66 -28.39
N ASN A 6 -8.33 12.98 -28.82
CA ASN A 6 -8.07 11.58 -28.48
C ASN A 6 -7.61 11.36 -27.02
N LEU A 7 -7.08 12.39 -26.37
CA LEU A 7 -6.57 12.29 -25.00
C LEU A 7 -7.66 12.56 -23.95
N ILE A 8 -8.68 13.36 -24.29
CA ILE A 8 -9.82 13.66 -23.43
C ILE A 8 -10.51 12.40 -22.87
N PRO A 9 -10.88 11.38 -23.69
CA PRO A 9 -11.52 10.18 -23.16
C PRO A 9 -10.59 9.37 -22.24
N VAL A 10 -9.29 9.36 -22.54
CA VAL A 10 -8.29 8.64 -21.73
C VAL A 10 -8.11 9.31 -20.37
N VAL A 11 -8.04 10.64 -20.34
CA VAL A 11 -7.95 11.41 -19.08
C VAL A 11 -9.21 11.23 -18.25
N ASN A 12 -10.40 11.33 -18.87
CA ASN A 12 -11.66 11.10 -18.15
C ASN A 12 -11.76 9.68 -17.59
N TRP A 13 -11.36 8.67 -18.37
CA TRP A 13 -11.31 7.30 -17.90
C TRP A 13 -10.35 7.14 -16.72
N PHE A 14 -9.15 7.73 -16.81
CA PHE A 14 -8.16 7.71 -15.75
C PHE A 14 -8.67 8.35 -14.45
N GLU A 15 -9.27 9.54 -14.52
CA GLU A 15 -9.83 10.22 -13.34
C GLU A 15 -10.99 9.45 -12.71
N ASN A 16 -11.87 8.87 -13.52
CA ASN A 16 -12.97 8.04 -13.03
C ASN A 16 -12.46 6.75 -12.37
N THR A 17 -11.40 6.16 -12.92
CA THR A 17 -10.76 4.96 -12.36
C THR A 17 -10.15 5.26 -10.99
N VAL A 18 -9.41 6.38 -10.88
CA VAL A 18 -8.81 6.80 -9.60
C VAL A 18 -9.90 7.12 -8.56
N ARG A 19 -10.99 7.78 -8.96
CA ARG A 19 -12.14 8.03 -8.08
C ARG A 19 -12.80 6.75 -7.61
N SER A 20 -12.94 5.75 -8.49
CA SER A 20 -13.48 4.44 -8.14
C SER A 20 -12.58 3.71 -7.13
N ILE A 21 -11.26 3.71 -7.34
CA ILE A 21 -10.31 3.10 -6.41
C ILE A 21 -10.40 3.74 -5.02
N LEU A 22 -10.47 5.07 -4.94
CA LEU A 22 -10.64 5.79 -3.67
C LEU A 22 -11.95 5.41 -2.96
N PHE A 23 -13.04 5.27 -3.71
CA PHE A 23 -14.32 4.86 -3.15
C PHE A 23 -14.30 3.42 -2.62
N VAL A 24 -13.75 2.48 -3.39
CA VAL A 24 -13.59 1.07 -2.96
C VAL A 24 -12.68 0.97 -1.74
N PHE A 25 -11.61 1.77 -1.71
CA PHE A 25 -10.72 1.84 -0.56
C PHE A 25 -11.43 2.32 0.71
N LEU A 26 -12.31 3.33 0.63
CA LEU A 26 -13.11 3.75 1.78
C LEU A 26 -14.15 2.68 2.17
N LEU A 27 -14.74 2.00 1.19
CA LEU A 27 -15.67 0.90 1.43
C LEU A 27 -15.01 -0.30 2.11
N SER A 28 -13.73 -0.58 1.88
CA SER A 28 -13.04 -1.70 2.54
C SER A 28 -12.90 -1.52 4.05
N LEU A 29 -13.00 -0.30 4.56
CA LEU A 29 -13.01 0.01 5.99
C LEU A 29 -14.40 -0.19 6.64
N LEU A 30 -15.45 -0.26 5.83
CA LEU A 30 -16.84 -0.35 6.30
C LEU A 30 -17.11 -1.65 7.07
N PRO A 31 -16.70 -2.85 6.63
CA PRO A 31 -16.94 -4.08 7.39
C PRO A 31 -16.35 -4.04 8.80
N LEU A 32 -15.14 -3.50 8.94
CA LEU A 32 -14.48 -3.35 10.25
C LEU A 32 -15.22 -2.34 11.13
N ALA A 33 -15.64 -1.22 10.56
CA ALA A 33 -16.40 -0.19 11.28
C ALA A 33 -17.77 -0.72 11.76
N VAL A 34 -18.49 -1.46 10.90
CA VAL A 34 -19.79 -2.08 11.24
C VAL A 34 -19.63 -3.16 12.30
N HIS A 35 -18.57 -3.97 12.23
CA HIS A 35 -18.28 -4.99 13.22
C HIS A 35 -18.03 -4.37 14.60
N GLU A 36 -17.11 -3.40 14.70
CA GLU A 36 -16.82 -2.71 15.97
C GLU A 36 -18.04 -1.92 16.49
N LEU A 37 -18.86 -1.37 15.58
CA LEU A 37 -20.11 -0.71 15.93
C LEU A 37 -21.10 -1.66 16.60
N THR A 38 -21.25 -2.86 16.03
CA THR A 38 -22.19 -3.88 16.52
C THR A 38 -21.74 -4.49 17.85
N GLU A 39 -20.43 -4.77 18.00
CA GLU A 39 -19.91 -5.44 19.19
C GLU A 39 -19.67 -4.49 20.38
N ARG A 40 -19.22 -3.25 20.12
CA ARG A 40 -18.65 -2.38 21.16
C ARG A 40 -19.31 -1.00 21.26
N GLY A 41 -20.26 -0.71 20.37
CA GLY A 41 -21.01 0.55 20.33
C GLY A 41 -20.29 1.70 19.62
N LEU A 42 -21.05 2.75 19.30
CA LEU A 42 -20.62 3.88 18.45
C LEU A 42 -19.31 4.55 18.90
N TYR A 43 -19.19 4.87 20.19
CA TYR A 43 -18.02 5.61 20.69
C TYR A 43 -16.72 4.81 20.54
N LYS A 44 -16.74 3.52 20.88
CA LYS A 44 -15.57 2.64 20.74
C LYS A 44 -15.25 2.38 19.27
N ALA A 45 -16.26 2.21 18.42
CA ALA A 45 -16.07 2.01 16.98
C ALA A 45 -15.40 3.21 16.30
N ILE A 46 -15.86 4.44 16.59
CA ILE A 46 -15.27 5.66 16.02
C ILE A 46 -13.82 5.82 16.50
N THR A 47 -13.58 5.74 17.81
CA THR A 47 -12.22 5.92 18.36
C THR A 47 -11.23 4.86 17.86
N ARG A 48 -11.66 3.61 17.69
CA ARG A 48 -10.86 2.52 17.11
C ARG A 48 -10.55 2.78 15.64
N THR A 49 -11.55 3.12 14.83
CA THR A 49 -11.40 3.38 13.39
C THR A 49 -10.51 4.59 13.15
N SER A 50 -10.67 5.67 13.94
CA SER A 50 -9.78 6.83 13.87
C SER A 50 -8.33 6.48 14.21
N LYS A 51 -8.09 5.60 15.18
CA LYS A 51 -6.72 5.11 15.49
C LYS A 51 -6.11 4.34 14.32
N HIS A 52 -6.90 3.57 13.56
CA HIS A 52 -6.40 2.89 12.37
C HIS A 52 -5.92 3.89 11.30
N ILE A 53 -6.64 4.99 11.09
CA ILE A 53 -6.22 6.04 10.15
C ILE A 53 -5.01 6.81 10.69
N LEU A 54 -5.03 7.21 11.97
CA LEU A 54 -3.94 7.96 12.62
C LEU A 54 -2.63 7.18 12.71
N SER A 55 -2.70 5.86 12.82
CA SER A 55 -1.53 4.98 12.77
C SER A 55 -1.01 4.75 11.35
N LEU A 56 -1.55 5.45 10.34
CA LEU A 56 -1.16 5.34 8.94
C LEU A 56 -1.32 3.92 8.37
N LEU A 57 -2.25 3.12 8.92
CA LEU A 57 -2.53 1.77 8.43
C LEU A 57 -2.72 1.68 6.91
N PRO A 58 -3.38 2.65 6.22
CA PRO A 58 -3.46 2.67 4.77
C PRO A 58 -2.11 2.56 4.04
N PHE A 59 -1.05 3.16 4.59
CA PHE A 59 0.28 3.11 3.97
C PHE A 59 0.91 1.73 4.13
N PHE A 60 0.70 1.10 5.28
CA PHE A 60 1.13 -0.28 5.52
C PHE A 60 0.40 -1.26 4.59
N GLU A 61 -0.91 -1.06 4.38
CA GLU A 61 -1.72 -1.90 3.51
C GLU A 61 -1.22 -1.86 2.06
N VAL A 62 -0.91 -0.67 1.53
CA VAL A 62 -0.33 -0.50 0.19
C VAL A 62 0.99 -1.27 0.05
N PHE A 63 1.85 -1.17 1.07
CA PHE A 63 3.12 -1.88 1.10
C PHE A 63 2.93 -3.40 1.06
N VAL A 64 2.10 -3.95 1.95
CA VAL A 64 1.83 -5.39 2.03
C VAL A 64 1.18 -5.91 0.75
N CYS A 65 0.20 -5.17 0.20
CA CYS A 65 -0.46 -5.54 -1.05
C CYS A 65 0.53 -5.64 -2.21
N ARG A 66 1.49 -4.72 -2.31
CA ARG A 66 2.54 -4.80 -3.36
C ARG A 66 3.43 -6.04 -3.19
N ILE A 67 3.85 -6.34 -1.96
CA ILE A 67 4.68 -7.52 -1.69
C ILE A 67 3.92 -8.82 -2.01
N TYR A 68 2.64 -8.91 -1.64
CA TYR A 68 1.83 -10.08 -1.99
C TYR A 68 1.58 -10.19 -3.50
N ALA A 69 1.34 -9.08 -4.19
CA ALA A 69 1.20 -9.09 -5.65
C ALA A 69 2.48 -9.58 -6.33
N GLN A 70 3.65 -9.17 -5.82
CA GLN A 70 4.92 -9.63 -6.35
C GLN A 70 5.17 -11.12 -6.06
N ALA A 71 4.90 -11.58 -4.83
CA ALA A 71 5.02 -12.99 -4.48
C ALA A 71 4.13 -13.87 -5.35
N LEU A 72 2.88 -13.46 -5.57
CA LEU A 72 1.96 -14.16 -6.46
C LEU A 72 2.47 -14.15 -7.91
N GLY A 73 3.01 -13.02 -8.37
CA GLY A 73 3.61 -12.90 -9.71
C GLY A 73 4.79 -13.84 -9.91
N SER A 74 5.70 -13.92 -8.94
CA SER A 74 6.84 -14.85 -8.99
C SER A 74 6.39 -16.31 -8.95
N ASP A 75 5.40 -16.64 -8.11
CA ASP A 75 4.89 -18.01 -7.99
C ASP A 75 4.23 -18.49 -9.30
N LEU A 76 3.51 -17.60 -10.00
CA LEU A 76 2.91 -17.91 -11.30
C LEU A 76 3.94 -17.99 -12.43
N ALA A 77 4.98 -17.15 -12.40
CA ALA A 77 5.96 -17.08 -13.49
C ALA A 77 7.01 -18.19 -13.43
N VAL A 78 7.53 -18.50 -12.24
CA VAL A 78 8.65 -19.43 -12.03
C VAL A 78 8.17 -20.77 -11.46
N GLY A 79 7.00 -20.79 -10.81
CA GLY A 79 6.60 -21.91 -9.96
C GLY A 79 7.40 -21.91 -8.65
N GLY A 80 7.07 -22.84 -7.75
CA GLY A 80 7.76 -22.96 -6.45
C GLY A 80 6.87 -22.75 -5.23
N ALA A 81 5.56 -22.50 -5.42
CA ALA A 81 4.61 -22.51 -4.33
C ALA A 81 4.59 -23.88 -3.64
N GLN A 82 5.08 -23.94 -2.41
CA GLN A 82 5.08 -25.14 -1.58
C GLN A 82 4.01 -25.00 -0.51
N TYR A 83 3.23 -26.06 -0.32
CA TYR A 83 2.33 -26.13 0.83
C TYR A 83 3.15 -26.19 2.11
N ILE A 84 3.01 -25.17 2.95
CA ILE A 84 3.57 -25.14 4.30
C ILE A 84 2.42 -25.45 5.24
N ALA A 85 2.50 -26.60 5.93
CA ALA A 85 1.48 -27.01 6.88
C ALA A 85 1.38 -25.99 8.02
N THR A 86 0.33 -25.19 8.01
CA THR A 86 -0.05 -24.35 9.14
C THR A 86 -0.85 -25.24 10.09
N GLY A 87 -0.36 -25.40 11.33
CA GLY A 87 -1.09 -26.16 12.35
C GLY A 87 -2.41 -25.50 12.72
N ARG A 88 -2.97 -25.82 13.89
CA ARG A 88 -4.19 -25.18 14.43
C ARG A 88 -3.98 -23.71 14.88
N GLY A 89 -3.02 -22.98 14.31
CA GLY A 89 -2.67 -21.61 14.68
C GLY A 89 -2.08 -20.83 13.51
N PHE A 90 -1.96 -19.51 13.69
CA PHE A 90 -1.38 -18.64 12.67
C PHE A 90 0.13 -18.85 12.58
N ALA A 91 0.62 -19.20 11.39
CA ALA A 91 2.04 -19.30 11.11
C ALA A 91 2.65 -17.89 11.03
N THR A 92 2.97 -17.32 12.18
CA THR A 92 3.72 -16.06 12.28
C THR A 92 5.10 -16.36 12.86
N LYS A 93 6.14 -15.88 12.18
CA LYS A 93 7.52 -15.97 12.67
C LYS A 93 8.08 -14.56 12.80
N ARG A 94 8.79 -14.30 13.91
CA ARG A 94 9.57 -13.07 14.07
C ARG A 94 10.86 -13.23 13.30
N GLU A 95 11.05 -12.39 12.28
CA GLU A 95 12.29 -12.32 11.51
C GLU A 95 13.03 -11.02 11.80
N LYS A 96 14.36 -11.03 11.67
CA LYS A 96 15.17 -9.82 11.82
C LYS A 96 14.86 -8.86 10.68
N PHE A 97 14.93 -7.57 10.96
CA PHE A 97 14.64 -6.54 9.96
C PHE A 97 15.55 -6.62 8.74
N ALA A 98 16.85 -6.88 8.93
CA ALA A 98 17.80 -7.02 7.83
C ALA A 98 17.42 -8.16 6.86
N ASP A 99 17.01 -9.31 7.38
CA ASP A 99 16.59 -10.46 6.56
C ASP A 99 15.28 -10.16 5.81
N LEU A 100 14.35 -9.45 6.45
CA LEU A 100 13.10 -9.04 5.83
C LEU A 100 13.31 -7.99 4.74
N TYR A 101 14.13 -6.98 5.03
CA TYR A 101 14.41 -5.87 4.13
C TYR A 101 15.23 -6.32 2.92
N THR A 102 16.17 -7.25 3.07
CA THR A 102 16.92 -7.78 1.92
C THR A 102 16.04 -8.58 0.96
N ARG A 103 15.04 -9.33 1.49
CA ARG A 103 14.06 -10.06 0.65
C ARG A 103 13.15 -9.13 -0.14
N PHE A 104 12.65 -8.07 0.50
CA PHE A 104 11.71 -7.13 -0.15
C PHE A 104 12.37 -5.89 -0.75
N GLY A 105 13.68 -5.71 -0.53
CA GLY A 105 14.41 -4.50 -0.88
C GLY A 105 14.55 -4.30 -2.38
N HIS A 106 14.65 -5.39 -3.16
CA HIS A 106 14.67 -5.28 -4.61
C HIS A 106 13.39 -4.64 -5.17
N GLU A 107 12.24 -5.06 -4.63
CA GLU A 107 10.95 -4.51 -5.00
C GLU A 107 10.84 -3.03 -4.58
N LEU A 108 11.30 -2.71 -3.38
CA LEU A 108 11.28 -1.33 -2.88
C LEU A 108 12.18 -0.39 -3.69
N LEU A 109 13.38 -0.84 -4.05
CA LEU A 109 14.39 -0.03 -4.72
C LEU A 109 14.14 0.04 -6.23
N CYS A 110 14.12 -1.09 -6.93
CA CYS A 110 14.03 -1.07 -8.39
C CYS A 110 12.65 -0.63 -8.88
N PHE A 111 11.59 -1.27 -8.41
CA PHE A 111 10.23 -0.93 -8.81
C PHE A 111 9.77 0.39 -8.20
N GLY A 112 10.07 0.62 -6.91
CA GLY A 112 9.75 1.88 -6.24
C GLY A 112 10.40 3.11 -6.87
N THR A 113 11.70 3.06 -7.19
CA THR A 113 12.38 4.17 -7.87
C THR A 113 11.82 4.40 -9.28
N PHE A 114 11.53 3.33 -10.03
CA PHE A 114 10.90 3.47 -11.36
C PHE A 114 9.54 4.15 -11.28
N MET A 115 8.67 3.71 -10.36
CA MET A 115 7.34 4.30 -10.18
C MET A 115 7.41 5.76 -9.70
N LEU A 116 8.37 6.08 -8.83
CA LEU A 116 8.61 7.45 -8.37
C LEU A 116 9.02 8.35 -9.55
N LEU A 117 9.97 7.91 -10.37
CA LEU A 117 10.39 8.66 -11.56
C LEU A 117 9.24 8.86 -12.55
N LEU A 118 8.41 7.82 -12.75
CA LEU A 118 7.23 7.89 -13.60
C LEU A 118 6.24 8.96 -13.10
N VAL A 119 5.94 8.98 -11.80
CA VAL A 119 5.00 9.96 -11.24
C VAL A 119 5.56 11.37 -11.25
N ILE A 120 6.88 11.56 -11.04
CA ILE A 120 7.53 12.86 -11.24
C ILE A 120 7.36 13.32 -12.69
N TYR A 121 7.72 12.47 -13.64
CA TYR A 121 7.64 12.81 -15.06
C TYR A 121 6.22 13.18 -15.48
N LEU A 122 5.22 12.36 -15.10
CA LEU A 122 3.83 12.61 -15.41
C LEU A 122 3.33 13.91 -14.77
N SER A 123 3.66 14.15 -13.50
CA SER A 123 3.27 15.36 -12.77
C SER A 123 3.83 16.64 -13.39
N LEU A 124 5.06 16.59 -13.92
CA LEU A 124 5.70 17.70 -14.62
C LEU A 124 5.10 17.93 -16.02
N SER A 125 4.68 16.86 -16.69
CA SER A 125 4.12 16.94 -18.04
C SER A 125 2.69 17.50 -18.04
N ILE A 126 1.82 16.95 -17.20
CA ILE A 126 0.42 17.34 -17.06
C ILE A 126 0.07 17.22 -15.58
N TRP A 127 -0.49 18.27 -14.98
CA TRP A 127 -0.96 18.19 -13.60
C TRP A 127 -2.46 17.86 -13.55
N LEU A 128 -2.81 16.76 -12.89
CA LEU A 128 -4.18 16.31 -12.62
C LEU A 128 -4.33 16.03 -11.12
N TYR A 129 -5.51 16.30 -10.55
CA TYR A 129 -5.80 16.03 -9.14
C TYR A 129 -5.62 14.55 -8.78
N SER A 130 -5.89 13.65 -9.73
CA SER A 130 -5.71 12.22 -9.58
C SER A 130 -4.27 11.81 -9.28
N PHE A 131 -3.26 12.62 -9.62
CA PHE A 131 -1.86 12.30 -9.29
C PHE A 131 -1.55 12.37 -7.80
N ILE A 132 -2.33 13.12 -7.01
CA ILE A 132 -2.18 13.17 -5.55
C ILE A 132 -2.30 11.75 -4.95
N PHE A 133 -3.22 10.94 -5.48
CA PHE A 133 -3.37 9.55 -5.05
C PHE A 133 -2.09 8.74 -5.25
N PHE A 134 -1.48 8.85 -6.44
CA PHE A 134 -0.24 8.13 -6.79
C PHE A 134 0.96 8.58 -5.96
N TRP A 135 1.08 9.88 -5.68
CA TRP A 135 2.09 10.41 -4.76
C TRP A 135 1.95 9.81 -3.35
N ILE A 136 0.72 9.70 -2.84
CA ILE A 136 0.44 9.09 -1.54
C ILE A 136 0.75 7.59 -1.56
N THR A 137 0.39 6.85 -2.61
CA THR A 137 0.64 5.40 -2.70
C THR A 137 2.14 5.08 -2.79
N ILE A 138 2.88 5.80 -3.64
CA ILE A 138 4.33 5.59 -3.80
C ILE A 138 5.08 5.98 -2.52
N SER A 139 4.71 7.10 -1.89
CA SER A 139 5.31 7.48 -0.61
C SER A 139 5.00 6.46 0.49
N GLY A 140 3.76 5.94 0.56
CA GLY A 140 3.38 4.87 1.49
C GLY A 140 4.21 3.60 1.29
N PHE A 141 4.38 3.16 0.04
CA PHE A 141 5.23 2.01 -0.30
C PHE A 141 6.68 2.20 0.13
N ALA A 142 7.29 3.35 -0.20
CA ALA A 142 8.70 3.62 0.09
C ALA A 142 8.99 3.87 1.59
N LEU A 143 8.07 4.53 2.30
CA LEU A 143 8.26 4.94 3.69
C LEU A 143 7.84 3.87 4.72
N ALA A 144 7.04 2.87 4.32
CA ALA A 144 6.49 1.86 5.23
C ALA A 144 7.55 1.17 6.12
N PRO A 145 8.73 0.73 5.62
CA PRO A 145 9.73 0.09 6.48
C PRO A 145 10.24 1.00 7.61
N PHE A 146 10.31 2.31 7.37
CA PHE A 146 10.80 3.29 8.32
C PHE A 146 9.72 3.72 9.32
N LEU A 147 8.49 3.93 8.83
CA LEU A 147 7.34 4.34 9.64
C LEU A 147 6.95 3.28 10.66
N PHE A 148 6.94 2.00 10.25
CA PHE A 148 6.42 0.90 11.07
C PHE A 148 7.50 0.12 11.82
N ASN A 149 8.78 0.39 11.57
CA ASN A 149 9.88 -0.24 12.31
C ASN A 149 11.05 0.73 12.64
N PRO A 150 10.78 1.89 13.27
CA PRO A 150 11.80 2.91 13.52
C PRO A 150 12.90 2.47 14.50
N GLY A 151 12.58 1.54 15.40
CA GLY A 151 13.52 1.06 16.43
C GLY A 151 14.75 0.33 15.87
N GLN A 152 14.64 -0.26 14.68
CA GLN A 152 15.76 -0.94 14.01
C GLN A 152 16.74 0.02 13.33
N PHE A 153 16.36 1.30 13.20
CA PHE A 153 17.20 2.37 12.63
C PHE A 153 17.76 3.31 13.72
N SER A 154 17.55 3.00 15.00
CA SER A 154 18.06 3.83 16.09
C SER A 154 19.57 3.68 16.23
N ALA A 155 20.29 4.79 16.10
CA ALA A 155 21.75 4.85 16.30
C ALA A 155 22.21 4.51 17.73
N LYS A 156 21.28 4.37 18.70
CA LYS A 156 21.60 4.14 20.13
C LYS A 156 21.90 2.68 20.52
N LYS A 157 22.16 1.79 19.55
CA LYS A 157 22.64 0.43 19.82
C LYS A 157 23.80 0.08 18.88
N PHE A 158 24.94 0.69 19.17
CA PHE A 158 26.26 0.11 18.92
C PHE A 158 26.99 0.10 20.25
#